data_AF-A0AAD2WUK9-F1
#
_entry.id   AF-A0AAD2WUK9-F1
#
_cell.length_a   1.000
_cell.length_b   1.000
_cell.length_c   1.000
_cell.angle_alpha   90.00
_cell.angle_beta   90.00
_cell.angle_gamma   90.00
#
_symmetry.space_group_name_H-M   'P 1'
#
loop_
_entity.id
_entity.type
_entity.pdbx_description
1 polymer ?
#
loop_
_entity_poly.entity_id
_entity_poly.type
_entity_poly.pdbx_seq_one_letter_code
_entity_poly.pdbx_strand_id
1 'polypeptide(L)'
;MARKQTDDQSDELMAESLQVENYLKQGRSCHRYTVQLGIEQGINSYLERYQLASPQLQFKIFLFSSFYGEKIKRFLEEIRGERYV
;
A
#
# COMPACT_ATOMS: atom_id res chain seq x y z
N MET A 1 1.93 1.94 -22.85
CA MET A 1 1.04 3.10 -22.62
C MET A 1 0.69 3.30 -21.14
N ALA A 2 0.57 2.23 -20.33
CA ALA A 2 0.24 2.33 -18.89
C ALA A 2 1.19 3.21 -18.04
N ARG A 3 2.52 3.10 -18.23
CA ARG A 3 3.51 3.84 -17.41
C ARG A 3 3.42 5.37 -17.49
N LYS A 4 2.96 5.93 -18.61
CA LYS A 4 2.84 7.40 -18.78
C LYS A 4 1.65 7.95 -17.99
N GLN A 5 0.53 7.22 -17.99
CA GLN A 5 -0.65 7.61 -17.20
C GLN A 5 -0.39 7.56 -15.69
N THR A 6 0.48 6.65 -15.22
CA THR A 6 0.81 6.55 -13.78
C THR A 6 1.62 7.76 -13.28
N ASP A 7 2.48 8.34 -14.12
CA ASP A 7 3.23 9.55 -13.74
C ASP A 7 2.33 10.81 -13.74
N ASP A 8 1.31 10.88 -14.61
CA ASP A 8 0.30 11.94 -14.61
C ASP A 8 -0.60 11.91 -13.34
N GLN A 9 -0.70 10.75 -12.68
CA GLN A 9 -1.39 10.57 -11.39
C GLN A 9 -0.41 10.45 -10.21
N SER A 10 0.82 10.92 -10.35
CA SER A 10 1.87 10.76 -9.33
C SER A 10 1.50 11.40 -7.98
N ASP A 11 0.82 12.55 -7.98
CA ASP A 11 0.37 13.23 -6.76
C ASP A 11 -0.71 12.44 -6.02
N GLU A 12 -1.64 11.83 -6.76
CA GLU A 12 -2.68 10.97 -6.21
C GLU A 12 -2.07 9.71 -5.58
N LEU A 13 -1.14 9.07 -6.30
CA LEU A 13 -0.42 7.90 -5.80
C LEU A 13 0.43 8.23 -4.56
N MET A 14 1.05 9.41 -4.51
CA MET A 14 1.76 9.88 -3.32
C MET A 14 0.81 10.12 -2.14
N ALA A 15 -0.35 10.75 -2.35
CA ALA A 15 -1.31 11.03 -1.30
C ALA A 15 -1.89 9.74 -0.69
N GLU A 16 -2.28 8.79 -1.55
CA GLU A 16 -2.80 7.49 -1.12
C GLU A 16 -1.77 6.67 -0.33
N SER A 17 -0.48 6.86 -0.60
CA SER A 17 0.59 6.18 0.14
C SER A 17 0.54 6.45 1.65
N LEU A 18 0.18 7.67 2.07
CA LEU A 18 0.01 8.03 3.47
C LEU A 18 -1.20 7.34 4.09
N GLN A 19 -2.29 7.25 3.33
CA GLN A 19 -3.52 6.60 3.79
C GLN A 19 -3.27 5.11 4.02
N VAL A 20 -2.61 4.45 3.08
CA VAL A 20 -2.23 3.04 3.21
C VAL A 20 -1.31 2.82 4.41
N GLU A 21 -0.30 3.65 4.60
CA GLU A 21 0.59 3.57 5.76
C GLU A 21 -0.12 3.76 7.10
N ASN A 22 -1.10 4.66 7.16
CA ASN A 22 -1.91 4.84 8.35
C ASN A 22 -2.75 3.59 8.65
N TYR A 23 -3.31 2.93 7.63
CA TYR A 23 -4.03 1.68 7.82
C TYR A 23 -3.11 0.56 8.35
N LEU A 24 -1.88 0.45 7.85
CA LEU A 24 -0.90 -0.50 8.39
C LEU A 24 -0.64 -0.27 9.89
N LYS A 25 -0.44 0.99 10.28
CA LYS A 25 -0.18 1.37 11.67
C LYS A 25 -1.38 1.03 12.56
N GLN A 26 -2.59 1.28 12.09
CA GLN A 26 -3.82 0.95 12.81
C GLN A 26 -4.02 -0.56 12.95
N GLY A 27 -3.79 -1.32 11.88
CA GLY A 27 -3.88 -2.79 11.90
C GLY A 27 -2.91 -3.44 12.88
N ARG A 28 -1.71 -2.87 13.07
CA ARG A 28 -0.74 -3.34 14.07
C ARG A 28 -1.06 -2.93 15.51
N SER A 29 -1.75 -1.79 15.70
CA SER A 29 -1.95 -1.19 17.02
C SER A 29 -3.26 -1.63 17.70
N CYS A 30 -4.22 -2.18 16.96
CA CYS A 30 -5.51 -2.60 17.51
C CYS A 30 -5.91 -4.01 17.04
N HIS A 31 -5.92 -4.97 17.97
CA HIS A 31 -6.41 -6.35 17.74
C HIS A 31 -7.93 -6.45 17.56
N ARG A 32 -8.69 -5.36 17.73
CA ARG A 32 -10.12 -5.33 17.38
C ARG A 32 -10.23 -4.92 15.92
N TYR A 33 -10.27 -5.94 15.07
CA TYR A 33 -10.22 -5.94 13.60
C TYR A 33 -11.41 -5.24 12.89
N THR A 34 -12.01 -4.19 13.46
CA THR A 34 -13.19 -3.52 12.87
C THR A 34 -12.86 -2.83 11.53
N VAL A 35 -11.58 -2.56 11.27
CA VAL A 35 -11.09 -1.81 10.10
C VAL A 35 -10.70 -2.73 8.93
N GLN A 36 -10.74 -4.07 9.09
CA GLN A 36 -10.19 -4.98 8.07
C GLN A 36 -11.13 -5.31 6.90
N LEU A 37 -12.45 -5.37 7.10
CA LEU A 37 -13.41 -5.97 6.15
C LEU A 37 -13.73 -5.14 4.88
N GLY A 38 -12.81 -4.31 4.41
CA GLY A 38 -12.98 -3.57 3.15
C GLY A 38 -11.72 -2.85 2.68
N ILE A 39 -10.71 -2.73 3.54
CA ILE A 39 -9.49 -1.98 3.26
C ILE A 39 -8.49 -2.80 2.45
N GLU A 40 -8.50 -4.14 2.58
CA GLU A 40 -7.61 -5.02 1.80
C GLU A 40 -7.73 -4.80 0.30
N GLN A 41 -8.95 -4.62 -0.22
CA GLN A 41 -9.16 -4.37 -1.64
C GLN A 41 -8.54 -3.03 -2.07
N GLY A 42 -8.68 -2.00 -1.24
CA GLY A 42 -8.04 -0.70 -1.46
C GLY A 42 -6.51 -0.77 -1.41
N ILE A 43 -5.95 -1.50 -0.45
CA ILE A 43 -4.51 -1.72 -0.33
C ILE A 43 -3.96 -2.52 -1.52
N ASN A 44 -4.67 -3.57 -1.96
CA ASN A 44 -4.28 -4.35 -3.14
C ASN A 44 -4.32 -3.51 -4.42
N SER A 45 -5.39 -2.74 -4.62
CA SER A 45 -5.50 -1.83 -5.78
C SER A 45 -4.38 -0.77 -5.79
N TYR A 46 -4.04 -0.22 -4.63
CA TYR A 46 -2.92 0.69 -4.51
C TYR A 46 -1.58 0.00 -4.82
N LEU A 47 -1.36 -1.21 -4.30
CA LEU A 47 -0.14 -1.98 -4.52
C LEU A 47 0.07 -2.31 -6.00
N GLU A 48 -0.99 -2.66 -6.74
CA GLU A 48 -0.93 -2.89 -8.18
C GLU A 48 -0.50 -1.63 -8.94
N ARG A 49 -1.10 -0.48 -8.63
CA ARG A 49 -0.71 0.80 -9.24
C ARG A 49 0.71 1.21 -8.88
N TYR A 50 1.12 1.02 -7.62
CA TYR A 50 2.49 1.25 -7.17
C TYR A 50 3.50 0.38 -7.93
N GLN A 51 3.20 -0.90 -8.18
CA GLN A 51 4.10 -1.79 -8.93
C GLN A 51 4.29 -1.36 -10.40
N LEU A 52 3.31 -0.68 -10.99
CA LEU A 52 3.40 -0.13 -12.34
C LEU A 52 4.13 1.22 -12.40
N ALA A 53 4.28 1.90 -11.27
CA ALA A 53 4.96 3.18 -11.17
C ALA A 53 6.46 3.08 -11.51
N SER A 54 7.03 4.18 -11.99
CA SER A 54 8.47 4.26 -12.27
C SER A 54 9.30 4.08 -10.99
N PRO A 55 10.52 3.50 -11.05
CA PRO A 55 11.38 3.39 -9.88
C PRO A 55 11.64 4.73 -9.19
N GLN A 56 11.70 5.82 -9.95
CA GLN A 56 11.87 7.17 -9.42
C GLN A 56 10.65 7.61 -8.59
N LEU A 57 9.44 7.33 -9.06
CA LEU A 57 8.21 7.62 -8.33
C LEU A 57 8.07 6.72 -7.09
N GLN A 58 8.38 5.43 -7.21
CA GLN A 58 8.43 4.52 -6.06
C GLN A 58 9.39 5.00 -4.98
N PHE A 59 10.58 5.50 -5.37
CA PHE A 59 11.54 6.07 -4.43
C PHE A 59 11.03 7.35 -3.76
N LYS A 60 10.37 8.24 -4.51
CA LYS A 60 9.72 9.43 -3.93
C LYS A 60 8.64 9.06 -2.91
N ILE A 61 7.80 8.08 -3.25
CA ILE A 61 6.77 7.55 -2.34
C ILE A 61 7.41 7.01 -1.06
N PHE A 62 8.49 6.23 -1.17
CA PHE A 62 9.22 5.73 -0.02
C PHE A 62 9.73 6.86 0.88
N LEU A 63 10.35 7.90 0.30
CA LEU A 63 10.84 9.05 1.07
C LEU A 63 9.70 9.82 1.77
N PHE A 64 8.53 9.89 1.14
CA PHE A 64 7.39 10.66 1.63
C PHE A 64 6.61 9.97 2.76
N SER A 65 6.32 8.67 2.61
CA SER A 65 5.42 7.94 3.52
C SER A 65 6.07 6.75 4.22
N SER A 66 7.32 6.40 3.86
CA SER A 66 7.97 5.13 4.27
C SER A 66 7.27 3.87 3.72
N PHE A 67 6.44 4.04 2.68
CA PHE A 67 5.78 2.94 1.98
C PHE A 67 6.76 2.20 1.05
N TYR A 68 6.71 0.87 1.05
CA TYR A 68 7.35 0.04 0.03
C TYR A 68 6.59 -1.28 -0.16
N GLY A 69 6.51 -1.79 -1.39
CA GLY A 69 5.62 -2.89 -1.76
C GLY A 69 5.82 -4.18 -0.95
N GLU A 70 7.06 -4.53 -0.62
CA GLU A 70 7.38 -5.73 0.17
C GLU A 70 6.79 -5.67 1.59
N LYS A 71 6.72 -4.49 2.21
CA LYS A 71 6.11 -4.29 3.53
C LYS A 71 4.63 -4.67 3.52
N ILE A 72 3.94 -4.28 2.45
CA ILE A 72 2.50 -4.49 2.29
C ILE A 72 2.17 -5.94 2.02
N LYS A 73 2.93 -6.58 1.14
CA LYS A 73 2.73 -8.00 0.84
C LYS A 73 2.73 -8.83 2.12
N ARG A 74 3.74 -8.61 2.97
CA ARG A 74 3.84 -9.26 4.28
C ARG A 74 2.67 -8.96 5.20
N PHE A 75 2.21 -7.72 5.23
CA PHE A 75 1.04 -7.34 6.03
C PHE A 75 -0.25 -8.03 5.55
N LEU A 76 -0.46 -8.13 4.23
CA LEU A 76 -1.61 -8.82 3.66
C LEU A 76 -1.56 -10.33 3.92
N GLU A 77 -0.39 -10.95 3.79
CA GLU A 77 -0.16 -12.37 4.16
C GLU A 77 -0.45 -12.63 5.65
N GLU A 78 0.00 -11.72 6.53
CA GLU A 78 -0.24 -11.78 7.97
C GLU A 78 -1.74 -11.66 8.30
N ILE A 79 -2.48 -10.76 7.62
CA ILE A 79 -3.92 -10.61 7.82
C ILE A 79 -4.68 -11.87 7.38
N ARG A 80 -4.31 -12.46 6.24
CA ARG A 80 -4.95 -13.67 5.70
C ARG A 80 -4.67 -14.93 6.52
N GLY A 81 -3.77 -14.85 7.51
CA GLY A 81 -3.37 -16.00 8.32
C GLY A 81 -2.49 -17.01 7.59
N GLU A 82 -1.97 -16.66 6.41
CA GLU A 82 -1.20 -17.56 5.54
C GLU A 82 0.19 -17.89 6.08
N ARG A 83 0.68 -17.19 7.12
CA ARG A 83 2.00 -17.45 7.74
C ARG A 83 2.01 -18.53 8.82
N TYR A 84 0.85 -19.00 9.26
CA TYR A 84 0.75 -19.96 10.38
C TYR A 84 0.17 -21.33 9.97
N VAL A 85 0.24 -21.68 8.67
CA VAL A 85 -0.14 -23.00 8.14
C VAL A 85 1.09 -23.69 7.55
#